data_AF-A0A9R0W0W6-F1
#
_entry.id   AF-A0A9R0W0W6-F1
#
_cell.length_a   1.000
_cell.length_b   1.000
_cell.length_c   1.000
_cell.angle_alpha   90.00
_cell.angle_beta   90.00
_cell.angle_gamma   90.00
#
_symmetry.space_group_name_H-M   'P 1'
#
loop_
_entity.id
_entity.type
_entity.pdbx_description
1 polymer ?
#
loop_
_entity_poly.entity_id
_entity_poly.type
_entity_poly.pdbx_seq_one_letter_code
_entity_poly.pdbx_strand_id
1 'polypeptide(L)'
;MQAHVGGRRRLPLLVQAGQGRQHVHPERLGLTELDVAEWPGTNTLGVSMNRVDFAPGGTNPPHIHPRATEIGIVMKGELFNVGKTEATMVVSFNSQNPSIVFVPLTLFGSNPPIPTPVLTRALRVEAGVVELLKSKFSAGF
;
A
#
# COMPACT_ATOMS: atom_id res chain seq x y z
N MET A 1 -3.58 47.03 15.13
CA MET A 1 -4.71 46.12 15.44
C MET A 1 -4.32 44.74 14.92
N GLN A 2 -3.85 43.88 15.83
CA GLN A 2 -3.42 42.51 15.52
C GLN A 2 -4.65 41.61 15.34
N ALA A 3 -4.62 40.71 14.36
CA ALA A 3 -5.49 39.54 14.33
C ALA A 3 -4.61 38.29 14.39
N HIS A 4 -4.60 37.67 15.57
CA HIS A 4 -4.10 36.32 15.80
C HIS A 4 -4.97 35.32 15.02
N VAL A 5 -4.35 34.50 14.16
CA VAL A 5 -4.96 33.26 13.68
C VAL A 5 -4.12 32.10 14.19
N GLY A 6 -4.73 31.37 15.13
CA GLY A 6 -4.12 30.27 15.85
C GLY A 6 -3.71 29.11 14.94
N GLY A 7 -2.54 28.56 15.23
CA GLY A 7 -2.01 27.37 14.59
C GLY A 7 -2.89 26.15 14.85
N ARG A 8 -3.50 25.63 13.79
CA ARG A 8 -3.95 24.23 13.75
C ARG A 8 -2.72 23.37 13.54
N ARG A 9 -2.27 22.67 14.58
CA ARG A 9 -1.31 21.58 14.45
C ARG A 9 -1.96 20.51 13.58
N ARG A 10 -1.62 20.49 12.29
CA ARG A 10 -1.87 19.34 11.43
C ARG A 10 -0.99 18.22 11.96
N LEU A 11 -1.62 17.18 12.50
CA LEU A 11 -0.97 15.88 12.68
C LEU A 11 -0.43 15.46 11.30
N PRO A 12 0.84 15.03 11.17
CA PRO A 12 1.35 14.64 9.87
C PRO A 12 0.71 13.29 9.50
N LEU A 13 -0.29 13.34 8.62
CA LEU A 13 -0.58 12.21 7.75
C LEU A 13 0.57 12.16 6.75
N LEU A 14 1.65 11.46 7.10
CA LEU A 14 2.78 11.22 6.22
C LEU A 14 2.32 10.21 5.16
N VAL A 15 1.64 10.71 4.13
CA VAL A 15 1.68 10.11 2.81
C VAL A 15 3.10 10.38 2.31
N GLN A 16 3.93 9.34 2.18
CA GLN A 16 5.19 9.48 1.45
C GLN A 16 4.86 9.66 -0.04
N ALA A 17 4.65 10.93 -0.41
CA ALA A 17 5.03 11.40 -1.73
C ALA A 17 6.55 11.26 -1.86
N GLY A 18 7.01 10.73 -2.98
CA GLY A 18 8.41 10.70 -3.41
C GLY A 18 9.43 10.06 -2.46
N GLN A 19 9.70 8.76 -2.62
CA GLN A 19 11.06 8.25 -2.47
C GLN A 19 11.40 7.24 -3.57
N GLY A 20 12.20 7.72 -4.55
CA GLY A 20 13.06 6.87 -5.38
C GLY A 20 14.18 6.23 -4.56
N ARG A 21 13.83 5.42 -3.57
CA ARG A 21 14.76 4.54 -2.85
C ARG A 21 14.28 3.10 -2.98
N GLN A 22 15.05 2.32 -3.71
CA GLN A 22 14.99 0.86 -3.67
C GLN A 22 15.43 0.38 -2.28
N HIS A 23 14.56 0.50 -1.29
CA HIS A 23 14.61 -0.41 -0.15
C HIS A 23 14.04 -1.74 -0.65
N VAL A 24 14.78 -2.83 -0.45
CA VAL A 24 14.27 -4.17 -0.78
C VAL A 24 13.07 -4.42 0.14
N HIS A 25 11.86 -4.15 -0.35
CA HIS A 25 10.63 -4.45 0.37
C HIS A 25 10.58 -5.96 0.64
N PRO A 26 10.10 -6.41 1.81
CA PRO A 26 9.96 -7.85 2.10
C PRO A 26 9.12 -8.58 1.04
N GLU A 27 8.22 -7.87 0.38
CA GLU A 27 7.37 -8.35 -0.71
C GLU A 27 8.11 -8.52 -2.05
N ARG A 28 9.36 -8.03 -2.16
CA ARG A 28 10.18 -8.03 -3.39
C ARG A 28 9.44 -7.41 -4.59
N LEU A 29 8.74 -6.32 -4.28
CA LEU A 29 7.87 -5.54 -5.15
C LEU A 29 8.45 -4.12 -5.31
N GLY A 30 8.43 -3.60 -6.53
CA GLY A 30 8.63 -2.18 -6.83
C GLY A 30 7.32 -1.55 -7.27
N LEU A 31 6.83 -0.56 -6.53
CA LEU A 31 5.66 0.23 -6.89
C LEU A 31 6.12 1.63 -7.30
N THR A 32 5.74 2.06 -8.50
CA THR A 32 5.89 3.46 -8.94
C THR A 32 4.49 4.05 -9.06
N GLU A 33 4.15 4.93 -8.13
CA GLU A 33 2.83 5.57 -8.09
C GLU A 33 2.72 6.70 -9.11
N LEU A 34 1.54 6.86 -9.69
CA LEU A 34 1.20 7.98 -10.57
C LEU A 34 -0.25 8.43 -10.32
N ASP A 35 -0.56 8.69 -9.05
CA ASP A 35 -1.80 9.29 -8.58
C ASP A 35 -1.76 10.83 -8.67
N VAL A 36 -2.78 11.53 -8.16
CA VAL A 36 -2.83 13.01 -8.24
C VAL A 36 -1.69 13.70 -7.49
N ALA A 37 -1.04 13.06 -6.51
CA ALA A 37 0.10 13.65 -5.82
C ALA A 37 1.35 13.66 -6.73
N GLU A 38 1.57 12.59 -7.48
CA GLU A 38 2.72 12.43 -8.39
C GLU A 38 2.43 12.94 -9.82
N TRP A 39 1.16 12.99 -10.23
CA TRP A 39 0.69 13.55 -11.50
C TRP A 39 -0.46 14.55 -11.29
N PRO A 40 -0.15 15.81 -10.91
CA PRO A 40 -1.14 16.83 -10.57
C PRO A 40 -2.14 17.16 -11.70
N GLY A 41 -1.76 16.91 -12.96
CA GLY A 41 -2.62 17.11 -14.12
C GLY A 41 -3.85 16.19 -14.16
N THR A 42 -3.87 15.12 -13.38
CA THR A 42 -5.05 14.23 -13.24
C THR A 42 -6.14 14.79 -12.34
N ASN A 43 -5.89 15.92 -11.66
CA ASN A 43 -6.86 16.53 -10.78
C ASN A 43 -8.17 16.82 -11.52
N THR A 44 -9.30 16.43 -10.93
CA THR A 44 -10.67 16.50 -11.48
C THR A 44 -10.97 15.58 -12.68
N LEU A 45 -9.98 14.87 -13.22
CA LEU A 45 -10.17 13.96 -14.38
C LEU A 45 -10.65 12.56 -13.96
N GLY A 46 -10.58 12.23 -12.67
CA GLY A 46 -11.09 10.96 -12.15
C GLY A 46 -10.28 9.73 -12.57
N VAL A 47 -9.01 9.88 -12.92
CA VAL A 47 -8.13 8.79 -13.36
C VAL A 47 -6.74 8.88 -12.75
N SER A 48 -6.08 7.74 -12.59
CA SER A 48 -4.67 7.63 -12.24
C SER A 48 -4.10 6.30 -12.75
N MET A 49 -2.79 6.12 -12.63
CA MET A 49 -2.10 4.90 -13.04
C MET A 49 -1.01 4.54 -12.04
N ASN A 50 -0.59 3.28 -11.99
CA ASN A 50 0.64 2.87 -11.31
C ASN A 50 1.42 1.88 -12.20
N ARG A 51 2.74 1.83 -12.03
CA ARG A 51 3.59 0.73 -12.55
C ARG A 51 4.00 -0.16 -11.40
N VAL A 52 3.96 -1.46 -11.63
CA VAL A 52 4.34 -2.48 -10.65
C VAL A 52 5.38 -3.42 -11.26
N ASP A 53 6.51 -3.57 -10.59
CA ASP A 53 7.60 -4.46 -10.95
C ASP A 53 7.77 -5.54 -9.87
N PHE A 54 7.95 -6.79 -10.30
CA PHE A 54 8.06 -7.94 -9.42
C PHE A 54 9.39 -8.65 -9.68
N ALA A 55 10.22 -8.81 -8.64
CA ALA A 55 11.35 -9.74 -8.71
C ALA A 55 10.83 -11.20 -8.69
N PRO A 56 11.58 -12.21 -9.17
CA PRO A 56 11.12 -13.61 -9.17
C PRO A 56 10.64 -14.09 -7.79
N GLY A 57 9.38 -14.52 -7.69
CA GLY A 57 8.74 -14.94 -6.43
C GLY A 57 8.27 -13.82 -5.50
N GLY A 58 8.38 -12.55 -5.90
CA GLY A 58 7.77 -11.42 -5.20
C GLY A 58 6.24 -11.40 -5.34
N THR A 59 5.57 -10.64 -4.48
CA THR A 59 4.11 -10.55 -4.48
C THR A 59 3.65 -9.11 -4.32
N ASN A 60 2.50 -8.81 -4.90
CA ASN A 60 1.72 -7.65 -4.48
C ASN A 60 0.70 -8.21 -3.49
N PRO A 61 0.94 -8.08 -2.17
CA PRO A 61 0.17 -8.80 -1.16
C PRO A 61 -1.32 -8.44 -1.26
N PRO A 62 -2.23 -9.27 -0.71
CA PRO A 62 -3.66 -8.99 -0.75
C PRO A 62 -3.96 -7.56 -0.29
N HIS A 63 -4.60 -6.77 -1.15
CA HIS A 63 -4.90 -5.36 -0.92
C HIS A 63 -6.24 -4.97 -1.53
N ILE A 64 -6.70 -3.78 -1.15
CA ILE A 64 -7.96 -3.20 -1.61
C ILE A 64 -7.72 -1.75 -2.01
N HIS A 65 -8.36 -1.33 -3.10
CA HIS A 65 -8.52 0.07 -3.48
C HIS A 65 -9.90 0.57 -3.05
N PRO A 66 -10.03 1.31 -1.93
CA PRO A 66 -11.33 1.63 -1.36
C PRO A 66 -12.17 2.61 -2.20
N ARG A 67 -11.57 3.26 -3.21
CA ARG A 67 -12.22 4.31 -4.01
C ARG A 67 -12.08 4.11 -5.52
N ALA A 68 -11.64 2.95 -5.98
CA ALA A 68 -11.46 2.70 -7.40
C ALA A 68 -11.62 1.23 -7.76
N THR A 69 -12.06 0.99 -8.99
CA THR A 69 -11.81 -0.26 -9.71
C THR A 69 -10.46 -0.14 -10.43
N GLU A 70 -9.78 -1.27 -10.59
CA GLU A 70 -8.50 -1.37 -11.30
C GLU A 70 -8.68 -2.10 -12.63
N ILE A 71 -8.03 -1.61 -13.68
CA ILE A 71 -7.79 -2.35 -14.92
C ILE A 71 -6.30 -2.42 -15.18
N GLY A 72 -5.80 -3.62 -15.49
CA GLY A 72 -4.36 -3.88 -15.54
C GLY A 72 -3.94 -4.68 -16.76
N ILE A 73 -2.72 -4.44 -17.24
CA ILE A 73 -2.10 -5.17 -18.33
C ILE A 73 -0.70 -5.61 -17.89
N VAL A 74 -0.38 -6.89 -18.11
CA VAL A 74 0.97 -7.43 -17.95
C VAL A 74 1.81 -7.00 -19.15
N MET A 75 2.91 -6.30 -18.88
CA MET A 75 3.81 -5.79 -19.91
C MET A 75 4.95 -6.77 -20.21
N LYS A 76 5.36 -7.55 -19.20
CA LYS A 76 6.46 -8.53 -19.28
C LYS A 76 6.29 -9.59 -18.18
N GLY A 77 6.68 -10.83 -18.49
CA GLY A 77 6.73 -11.93 -17.52
C GLY A 77 5.37 -12.57 -17.26
N GLU A 78 5.28 -13.31 -16.15
CA GLU A 78 4.10 -14.10 -15.77
C GLU A 78 3.64 -13.68 -14.36
N LEU A 79 2.36 -13.34 -14.20
CA LEU A 79 1.76 -12.97 -12.90
C LEU A 79 1.08 -14.17 -12.23
N PHE A 80 0.96 -14.13 -10.90
CA PHE A 80 1.21 -15.22 -9.93
C PHE A 80 2.70 -15.41 -9.59
N ASN A 81 3.58 -14.80 -10.40
CA ASN A 81 5.02 -14.61 -10.20
C ASN A 81 5.80 -15.84 -9.74
N VAL A 82 5.37 -17.00 -10.23
CA VAL A 82 6.11 -18.27 -10.15
C VAL A 82 7.20 -18.38 -11.22
N GLY A 83 7.30 -17.38 -12.10
CA GLY A 83 8.32 -17.30 -13.14
C GLY A 83 9.73 -17.09 -12.56
N LYS A 84 10.74 -17.42 -13.37
CA LYS A 84 12.17 -17.29 -13.00
C LYS A 84 12.75 -15.91 -13.31
N THR A 85 11.99 -15.03 -13.95
CA THR A 85 12.41 -13.69 -14.40
C THR A 85 11.51 -12.62 -13.81
N GLU A 86 11.96 -11.38 -13.82
CA GLU A 86 11.14 -10.25 -13.41
C GLU A 86 9.87 -10.11 -14.27
N ALA A 87 8.79 -9.70 -13.62
CA ALA A 87 7.52 -9.38 -14.25
C ALA A 87 7.17 -7.90 -14.04
N THR A 88 6.47 -7.31 -15.01
CA THR A 88 6.04 -5.91 -14.97
C THR A 88 4.58 -5.80 -15.37
N MET A 89 3.84 -4.95 -14.66
CA MET A 89 2.45 -4.62 -14.89
C MET A 89 2.26 -3.10 -14.88
N VAL A 90 1.32 -2.62 -15.69
CA VAL A 90 0.80 -1.25 -15.59
C VAL A 90 -0.70 -1.33 -15.33
N VAL A 91 -1.16 -0.51 -14.39
CA VAL A 91 -2.56 -0.46 -13.96
C VAL A 91 -3.11 0.94 -14.08
N SER A 92 -4.41 1.02 -14.33
CA SER A 92 -5.17 2.26 -14.34
C SER A 92 -6.35 2.16 -13.37
N PHE A 93 -6.68 3.27 -12.75
CA PHE A 93 -7.79 3.40 -11.81
C PHE A 93 -8.79 4.44 -12.28
N ASN A 94 -10.08 4.21 -12.00
CA ASN A 94 -11.14 5.20 -12.22
C ASN A 94 -11.28 6.21 -11.05
N SER A 95 -10.14 6.57 -10.45
CA SER A 95 -10.03 7.63 -9.46
C SER A 95 -8.66 8.28 -9.58
N GLN A 96 -8.60 9.61 -9.40
CA GLN A 96 -7.32 10.34 -9.31
C GLN A 96 -6.53 9.99 -8.04
N ASN A 97 -7.18 9.41 -7.03
CA ASN A 97 -6.54 8.91 -5.82
C ASN A 97 -7.30 7.66 -5.36
N PRO A 98 -6.89 6.46 -5.81
CA PRO A 98 -7.55 5.21 -5.46
C PRO A 98 -7.38 4.85 -3.97
N SER A 99 -6.28 5.31 -3.34
CA SER A 99 -5.73 4.80 -2.06
C SER A 99 -5.48 3.29 -2.10
N ILE A 100 -4.77 2.79 -1.10
CA ILE A 100 -4.45 1.37 -0.97
C ILE A 100 -4.58 0.95 0.48
N VAL A 101 -5.15 -0.24 0.70
CA VAL A 101 -5.21 -0.90 2.00
C VAL A 101 -4.56 -2.27 1.85
N PHE A 102 -3.32 -2.41 2.32
CA PHE A 102 -2.63 -3.69 2.39
C PHE A 102 -3.20 -4.52 3.55
N VAL A 103 -3.85 -5.65 3.24
CA VAL A 103 -4.56 -6.47 4.24
C VAL A 103 -3.63 -7.00 5.33
N PRO A 104 -2.47 -7.62 5.04
CA PRO A 104 -1.59 -8.15 6.08
C PRO A 104 -1.06 -7.06 7.01
N LEU A 105 -0.57 -5.95 6.42
CA LEU A 105 -0.04 -4.82 7.17
C LEU A 105 -1.13 -4.15 8.02
N THR A 106 -2.34 -3.97 7.49
CA THR A 106 -3.46 -3.36 8.23
C THR A 106 -3.95 -4.27 9.36
N LEU A 107 -3.94 -5.59 9.19
CA LEU A 107 -4.35 -6.52 10.24
C LEU A 107 -3.34 -6.62 11.38
N PHE A 108 -2.05 -6.66 11.06
CA PHE A 108 -1.00 -7.01 12.02
C PHE A 108 -0.05 -5.87 12.41
N GLY A 109 -0.05 -4.77 11.66
CA GLY A 109 0.84 -3.62 11.84
C GLY A 109 0.15 -2.25 11.84
N SER A 110 -1.18 -2.20 12.04
CA SER A 110 -1.90 -0.93 12.21
C SER A 110 -1.39 -0.15 13.43
N ASN A 111 -1.63 1.17 13.44
CA ASN A 111 -1.27 2.02 14.57
C ASN A 111 -2.51 2.80 15.12
N PRO A 112 -3.01 2.47 16.33
CA PRO A 112 -2.57 1.38 17.21
C PRO A 112 -2.87 -0.01 16.62
N PRO A 113 -2.17 -1.08 17.06
CA PRO A 113 -2.43 -2.44 16.59
C PRO A 113 -3.83 -2.92 16.98
N ILE A 114 -4.47 -3.72 16.11
CA ILE A 114 -5.72 -4.42 16.45
C ILE A 114 -5.48 -5.28 17.72
N PRO A 115 -6.35 -5.21 18.75
CA PRO A 115 -6.16 -5.98 19.97
C PRO A 115 -6.04 -7.48 19.70
N THR A 116 -5.07 -8.13 20.33
CA THR A 116 -4.82 -9.58 20.17
C THR A 116 -6.06 -10.43 20.42
N PRO A 117 -6.92 -10.15 21.43
CA PRO A 117 -8.17 -10.91 21.62
C PRO A 117 -9.16 -10.83 20.45
N VAL A 118 -9.13 -9.76 19.65
CA VAL A 118 -9.97 -9.63 18.45
C VAL A 118 -9.44 -10.56 17.36
N LEU A 119 -8.12 -10.53 17.11
CA LEU A 119 -7.49 -11.34 16.09
C LEU A 119 -7.52 -12.84 16.42
N THR A 120 -7.31 -13.25 17.67
CA THR A 120 -7.42 -14.66 18.06
C THR A 120 -8.83 -15.20 17.81
N ARG A 121 -9.87 -14.41 18.12
CA ARG A 121 -11.27 -14.77 17.84
C ARG A 121 -11.58 -14.82 16.35
N ALA A 122 -11.12 -13.84 15.58
CA ALA A 122 -11.38 -13.76 14.14
C ALA A 122 -10.65 -14.86 13.35
N LEU A 123 -9.38 -15.09 13.67
CA LEU A 123 -8.50 -16.03 12.96
C LEU A 123 -8.57 -17.45 13.50
N ARG A 124 -9.19 -17.66 14.68
CA ARG A 124 -9.36 -18.96 15.34
C ARG A 124 -8.02 -19.67 15.64
N VAL A 125 -7.03 -18.88 16.07
CA VAL A 125 -5.69 -19.35 16.46
C VAL A 125 -5.30 -18.81 17.83
N GLU A 126 -4.27 -19.42 18.43
CA GLU A 126 -3.74 -19.02 19.73
C GLU A 126 -3.07 -17.63 19.68
N ALA A 127 -3.00 -16.96 20.84
CA ALA A 127 -2.36 -15.65 20.96
C ALA A 127 -0.90 -15.65 20.49
N GLY A 128 -0.15 -16.74 20.74
CA GLY A 128 1.24 -16.86 20.29
C GLY A 128 1.39 -16.77 18.77
N VAL A 129 0.43 -17.31 18.00
CA VAL A 129 0.43 -17.20 16.52
C VAL A 129 0.15 -15.76 16.09
N VAL A 130 -0.79 -15.07 16.74
CA VAL A 130 -1.10 -13.67 16.45
C VAL A 130 0.09 -12.76 16.76
N GLU A 131 0.74 -12.93 17.91
CA GLU A 131 1.93 -12.14 18.27
C GLU A 131 3.09 -12.42 17.33
N LEU A 132 3.27 -13.68 16.88
CA LEU A 132 4.23 -14.01 15.85
C LEU A 132 3.94 -13.25 14.56
N LEU A 133 2.69 -13.21 14.09
CA LEU A 133 2.31 -12.46 12.90
C LEU A 133 2.56 -10.95 13.08
N LYS A 134 2.10 -10.35 14.18
CA LYS A 134 2.37 -8.94 14.51
C LYS A 134 3.85 -8.59 14.50
N SER A 135 4.71 -9.49 15.00
CA SER A 135 6.16 -9.27 15.01
C SER A 135 6.76 -9.10 13.61
N LYS A 136 6.11 -9.61 12.55
CA LYS A 136 6.55 -9.46 11.15
C LYS A 136 6.17 -8.10 10.55
N PHE A 137 5.26 -7.35 11.18
CA PHE A 137 4.73 -6.08 10.68
C PHE A 137 4.93 -4.92 11.66
N SER A 138 5.76 -5.10 12.70
CA SER A 138 5.96 -4.13 13.79
C SER A 138 6.67 -2.83 13.35
N ALA A 139 7.34 -2.83 12.20
CA ALA A 139 7.98 -1.66 11.63
C ALA A 139 7.00 -0.66 10.99
N GLY A 140 5.73 -1.04 10.78
CA GLY A 140 4.73 -0.19 10.14
C GLY A 140 5.09 0.18 8.68
N PHE A 141 4.63 1.36 8.26
CA PHE A 141 5.09 2.05 7.05
C PHE A 141 6.39 2.82 7.34
#